data_AF-A0A554RX46-F1
#
_entry.id   AF-A0A554RX46-F1
#
_cell.length_a   1.000
_cell.length_b   1.000
_cell.length_c   1.000
_cell.angle_alpha   90.00
_cell.angle_beta   90.00
_cell.angle_gamma   90.00
#
_symmetry.space_group_name_H-M   'P 1'
#
loop_
_entity.id
_entity.type
_entity.pdbx_description
1 polymer ?
#
loop_
_entity_poly.entity_id
_entity_poly.type
_entity_poly.pdbx_seq_one_letter_code
_entity_poly.pdbx_strand_id
1 'polypeptide(L)'
;MALETSPDAPAPLRQISGLIGTYIGRLGAVWVEAEIAQLNRRRGVCFLTLRDLEAQMSIQATCHASVLDASPAPVTEGARVVVHAKPDFYQPSGRLSLAIREIRPAGEGELLAQLERRKQLLAAEGLFDPRLKRPLPLLPGGIGLITGKASAAERDVVENVRLRWAAAPLHVRHALMQGPQSAAQVVAELRSLDADPAIDLIVIARGGGSVEDLLPFSDEALIRAVHTVTTPVVSAIGHEPDVPLLDLVADLRASTPTDAAKRIVPDVGEEVTGLTQMRARGRQALRILIEREAQALATLRTRPVLATPTTVVDVQRALVDQHRERALRAVGARLDRAHDEIGHHLARVRALSPLNTLQRGYAVALDADGHPVTSTEQVGTGDQLAIHLTDGLLTARVESIEEHRHEH
;
A
#
# COMPACT_ATOMS: atom_id res chain seq x y z
N MET A 1 -16.02 85.28 35.07
CA MET A 1 -15.28 86.23 35.93
C MET A 1 -13.93 85.61 36.22
N ALA A 2 -12.84 86.29 35.84
CA ALA A 2 -11.51 85.92 36.28
C ALA A 2 -11.41 86.20 37.79
N LEU A 3 -10.70 85.34 38.52
CA LEU A 3 -10.44 85.54 39.94
C LEU A 3 -9.36 86.63 40.05
N GLU A 4 -9.68 87.77 40.66
CA GLU A 4 -8.68 88.81 40.95
C GLU A 4 -8.01 88.49 42.29
N THR A 5 -6.74 88.08 42.24
CA THR A 5 -5.93 87.76 43.42
C THR A 5 -4.71 88.67 43.46
N SER A 6 -4.33 89.13 44.64
CA SER A 6 -3.09 89.90 44.87
C SER A 6 -2.24 89.22 45.95
N PRO A 7 -0.95 89.57 46.08
CA PRO A 7 -0.13 89.10 47.19
C PRO A 7 -0.72 89.41 48.57
N ASP A 8 -1.46 90.53 48.69
CA ASP A 8 -2.11 90.98 49.92
C ASP A 8 -3.48 90.32 50.18
N ALA A 9 -4.04 89.64 49.18
CA ALA A 9 -5.30 88.89 49.27
C ALA A 9 -5.23 87.57 48.47
N PRO A 10 -4.45 86.58 48.95
CA PRO A 10 -4.29 85.31 48.24
C PRO A 10 -5.56 84.46 48.33
N ALA A 11 -5.95 83.83 47.22
CA ALA A 11 -7.03 82.86 47.23
C ALA A 11 -6.57 81.54 47.88
N PRO A 12 -7.38 80.91 48.75
CA PRO A 12 -7.06 79.62 49.31
C PRO A 12 -7.05 78.54 48.21
N LEU A 13 -6.09 77.62 48.27
CA LEU A 13 -5.91 76.55 47.26
C LEU A 13 -7.20 75.75 46.98
N ARG A 14 -8.04 75.53 48.00
CA ARG A 14 -9.36 74.89 47.87
C ARG A 14 -10.28 75.62 46.90
N GLN A 15 -10.24 76.95 46.87
CA GLN A 15 -11.06 77.78 46.00
C GLN A 15 -10.59 77.65 44.55
N ILE A 16 -9.28 77.63 44.32
CA ILE A 16 -8.69 77.43 42.98
C ILE A 16 -9.01 76.03 42.46
N SER A 17 -8.81 74.99 43.28
CA SER A 17 -9.13 73.59 42.92
C SER A 17 -10.62 73.39 42.60
N GLY A 18 -11.51 74.03 43.36
CA GLY A 18 -12.95 74.03 43.08
C GLY A 18 -13.34 74.73 41.77
N LEU A 19 -12.70 75.88 41.46
CA LEU A 19 -12.91 76.59 40.20
C LEU A 19 -12.42 75.78 38.99
N ILE A 20 -11.27 75.12 39.10
CA ILE A 20 -10.73 74.23 38.06
C ILE A 20 -11.72 73.10 37.76
N GLY A 21 -12.22 72.41 38.79
CA GLY A 21 -13.21 71.35 38.61
C GLY A 21 -14.51 71.85 37.97
N THR A 22 -14.96 73.05 38.35
CA THR A 22 -16.15 73.68 37.76
C THR A 22 -15.94 73.99 36.28
N TYR A 23 -14.75 74.48 35.91
CA TYR A 23 -14.41 74.82 34.53
C TYR A 23 -14.33 73.57 33.65
N ILE A 24 -13.66 72.52 34.14
CA ILE A 24 -13.57 71.21 33.47
C ILE A 24 -14.96 70.59 33.30
N GLY A 25 -15.82 70.69 34.32
CA GLY A 25 -17.18 70.17 34.27
C GLY A 25 -18.09 70.84 33.23
N ARG A 26 -17.76 72.04 32.74
CA ARG A 26 -18.50 72.72 31.66
C ARG A 26 -18.37 72.04 30.31
N LEU A 27 -17.35 71.19 30.12
CA LEU A 27 -17.22 70.39 28.90
C LEU A 27 -18.42 69.46 28.69
N GLY A 28 -19.15 69.12 29.77
CA GLY A 28 -20.31 68.24 29.69
C GLY A 28 -19.92 66.79 29.40
N ALA A 29 -20.89 66.00 28.94
CA ALA A 29 -20.62 64.65 28.45
C ALA A 29 -20.27 64.74 26.95
N VAL A 30 -19.16 64.12 26.56
CA VAL A 30 -18.59 64.18 25.22
C VAL A 30 -18.28 62.79 24.70
N TRP A 31 -18.29 62.65 23.38
CA TRP A 31 -17.80 61.44 22.71
C TRP A 31 -16.32 61.58 22.42
N VAL A 32 -15.54 60.56 22.77
CA VAL A 32 -14.09 60.51 22.58
C VAL A 32 -13.75 59.18 21.90
N GLU A 33 -12.96 59.24 20.85
CA GLU A 33 -12.37 58.06 20.22
C GLU A 33 -10.97 57.82 20.81
N ALA A 34 -10.69 56.60 21.24
CA ALA A 34 -9.41 56.24 21.85
C ALA A 34 -9.15 54.72 21.76
N GLU A 35 -7.91 54.32 21.99
CA GLU A 35 -7.51 52.93 22.20
C GLU A 35 -7.37 52.61 23.70
N ILE A 36 -7.77 51.42 24.13
CA ILE A 36 -7.60 50.99 25.52
C ILE A 36 -6.19 50.45 25.71
N ALA A 37 -5.32 51.27 26.29
CA ALA A 37 -3.96 50.84 26.61
C ALA A 37 -3.89 49.84 27.77
N GLN A 38 -4.79 49.98 28.75
CA GLN A 38 -4.86 49.11 29.93
C GLN A 38 -6.30 49.02 30.45
N LEU A 39 -6.70 47.84 30.92
CA LEU A 39 -8.03 47.56 31.46
C LEU A 39 -7.92 46.75 32.77
N ASN A 40 -8.27 47.39 33.88
CA ASN A 40 -8.25 46.76 35.21
C ASN A 40 -9.65 46.74 35.85
N ARG A 41 -10.18 45.55 36.14
CA ARG A 41 -11.46 45.37 36.85
C ARG A 41 -11.22 45.17 38.35
N ARG A 42 -11.80 46.00 39.22
CA ARG A 42 -11.68 45.91 40.69
C ARG A 42 -13.01 46.22 41.39
N ARG A 43 -13.53 45.28 42.19
CA ARG A 43 -14.71 45.47 43.07
C ARG A 43 -15.91 46.16 42.39
N GLY A 44 -16.24 45.76 41.16
CA GLY A 44 -17.38 46.30 40.40
C GLY A 44 -17.11 47.60 39.62
N VAL A 45 -15.91 48.17 39.72
CA VAL A 45 -15.48 49.35 38.96
C VAL A 45 -14.33 48.97 38.02
N CYS A 46 -14.37 49.48 36.80
CA CYS A 46 -13.34 49.30 35.78
C CYS A 46 -12.51 50.58 35.65
N PHE A 47 -11.20 50.43 35.75
CA PHE A 47 -10.23 51.49 35.50
C PHE A 47 -9.59 51.22 34.15
N LEU A 48 -9.73 52.17 33.23
CA LEU A 48 -9.19 52.11 31.88
C LEU A 48 -8.15 53.21 31.69
N THR A 49 -7.12 52.94 30.90
CA THR A 49 -6.24 53.98 30.36
C THR A 49 -6.57 54.13 28.89
N LEU A 50 -7.13 55.27 28.51
CA LEU A 50 -7.46 55.60 27.14
C LEU A 50 -6.26 56.32 26.51
N ARG A 51 -5.74 55.80 25.40
CA ARG A 51 -4.65 56.38 24.61
C ARG A 51 -5.23 56.96 23.33
N ASP A 52 -4.77 58.15 22.96
CA ASP A 52 -5.14 58.75 21.68
C ASP A 52 -4.55 57.97 20.50
N LEU A 53 -5.19 58.06 19.33
CA LEU A 53 -4.81 57.30 18.14
C LEU A 53 -3.60 57.91 17.40
N GLU A 54 -3.37 59.21 17.53
CA GLU A 54 -2.34 59.94 16.77
C GLU A 54 -1.28 60.58 17.68
N ALA A 55 -1.70 61.10 18.83
CA ALA A 55 -0.83 61.77 19.77
C ALA A 55 -0.39 60.83 20.91
N GLN A 56 0.81 61.05 21.44
CA GLN A 56 1.26 60.38 22.67
C GLN A 56 0.61 60.99 23.92
N MET A 57 -0.70 60.90 24.01
CA MET A 57 -1.48 61.31 25.17
C MET A 57 -2.30 60.15 25.70
N SER A 58 -2.42 60.09 27.02
CA SER A 58 -3.29 59.12 27.69
C SER A 58 -4.03 59.78 28.84
N ILE A 59 -5.27 59.34 29.05
CA ILE A 59 -6.12 59.81 30.12
C ILE A 59 -6.74 58.62 30.84
N GLN A 60 -6.81 58.72 32.16
CA GLN A 60 -7.45 57.69 32.96
C GLN A 60 -8.97 57.83 32.88
N ALA A 61 -9.64 56.72 32.66
CA ALA A 61 -11.08 56.65 32.60
C ALA A 61 -11.62 55.60 33.58
N THR A 62 -12.81 55.83 34.09
CA THR A 62 -13.46 54.94 35.06
C THR A 62 -14.90 54.72 34.67
N CYS A 63 -15.39 53.48 34.77
CA CYS A 63 -16.81 53.15 34.67
C CYS A 63 -17.20 52.03 35.62
N HIS A 64 -18.50 51.85 35.82
CA HIS A 64 -19.03 50.67 36.48
C HIS A 64 -18.92 49.46 35.55
N ALA A 65 -18.71 48.26 36.10
CA ALA A 65 -18.55 47.03 35.32
C ALA A 65 -19.74 46.79 34.36
N SER A 66 -20.96 47.16 34.77
CA SER A 66 -22.15 47.05 33.94
C SER A 66 -22.09 47.85 32.63
N VAL A 67 -21.33 48.96 32.57
CA VAL A 67 -21.17 49.74 31.33
C VAL A 67 -20.31 48.98 30.32
N LEU A 68 -19.28 48.29 30.81
CA LEU A 68 -18.40 47.48 29.98
C LEU A 68 -19.08 46.19 29.53
N ASP A 69 -19.88 45.58 30.41
CA ASP A 69 -20.63 44.35 30.12
C ASP A 69 -21.87 44.62 29.25
N ALA A 70 -22.39 45.86 29.24
CA ALA A 70 -23.46 46.30 28.32
C ALA A 70 -22.95 46.62 26.91
N SER A 71 -21.63 46.62 26.69
CA SER A 71 -21.05 46.79 25.36
C SER A 71 -21.51 45.65 24.44
N PRO A 72 -21.85 45.93 23.17
CA PRO A 72 -22.25 44.89 22.20
C PRO A 72 -21.19 43.79 21.97
N ALA A 73 -19.93 44.09 22.29
CA ALA A 73 -18.79 43.19 22.16
C ALA A 73 -17.86 43.29 23.40
N PRO A 74 -17.14 42.20 23.73
CA PRO A 74 -16.14 42.23 24.80
C PRO A 74 -15.04 43.22 24.46
N VAL A 75 -14.84 44.19 25.35
CA VAL A 75 -13.83 45.22 25.20
C VAL A 75 -12.54 44.74 25.89
N THR A 76 -11.46 44.59 25.12
CA THR A 76 -10.14 44.12 25.57
C THR A 76 -9.09 45.23 25.50
N GLU A 77 -7.93 45.00 26.12
CA GLU A 77 -6.75 45.85 25.90
C GLU A 77 -6.35 45.85 24.42
N GLY A 78 -5.92 47.00 23.90
CA GLY A 78 -5.64 47.25 22.48
C GLY A 78 -6.86 47.59 21.62
N ALA A 79 -8.09 47.47 22.16
CA ALA A 79 -9.29 47.76 21.38
C ALA A 79 -9.48 49.26 21.16
N ARG A 80 -9.81 49.65 19.92
CA ARG A 80 -10.32 50.99 19.58
C ARG A 80 -11.78 51.10 20.02
N VAL A 81 -12.11 52.20 20.68
CA VAL A 81 -13.42 52.44 21.27
C VAL A 81 -13.86 53.89 21.08
N VAL A 82 -15.16 54.09 20.90
CA VAL A 82 -15.82 55.37 21.10
C VAL A 82 -16.48 55.35 22.47
N VAL A 83 -16.07 56.26 23.35
CA VAL A 83 -16.61 56.39 24.71
C VAL A 83 -17.42 57.68 24.84
N HIS A 84 -18.60 57.57 25.42
CA HIS A 84 -19.34 58.72 25.92
C HIS A 84 -18.94 58.95 27.38
N ALA A 85 -18.19 60.00 27.65
CA ALA A 85 -17.62 60.24 28.96
C ALA A 85 -17.78 61.70 29.42
N LYS A 86 -17.88 61.87 30.73
CA LYS A 86 -17.86 63.20 31.37
C LYS A 86 -16.51 63.39 32.07
N PRO A 87 -15.78 64.49 31.81
CA PRO A 87 -14.59 64.80 32.58
C PRO A 87 -14.91 65.00 34.07
N ASP A 88 -14.09 64.39 34.91
CA ASP A 88 -14.15 64.47 36.35
C ASP A 88 -12.78 64.85 36.92
N PHE A 89 -12.77 65.80 37.85
CA PHE A 89 -11.56 66.34 38.44
C PHE A 89 -11.52 66.04 39.94
N TYR A 90 -10.62 65.15 40.34
CA TYR A 90 -10.50 64.73 41.72
C TYR A 90 -9.69 65.75 42.53
N GLN A 91 -10.41 66.62 43.25
CA GLN A 91 -9.85 67.79 43.97
C GLN A 91 -8.66 67.48 44.92
N PRO A 92 -8.64 66.36 45.69
CA PRO A 92 -7.54 66.11 46.62
C PRO A 92 -6.19 65.81 45.96
N SER A 93 -6.16 65.21 44.76
CA SER A 93 -4.91 64.90 44.06
C SER A 93 -4.73 65.65 42.74
N GLY A 94 -5.67 66.52 42.37
CA GLY A 94 -5.64 67.29 41.12
C GLY A 94 -5.69 66.43 39.86
N ARG A 95 -6.16 65.18 39.97
CA ARG A 95 -6.14 64.22 38.86
C ARG A 95 -7.38 64.40 37.98
N LEU A 96 -7.15 64.59 36.68
CA LEU A 96 -8.21 64.58 35.66
C LEU A 96 -8.49 63.14 35.23
N SER A 97 -9.76 62.78 35.16
CA SER A 97 -10.22 61.49 34.65
C SER A 97 -11.50 61.62 33.84
N LEU A 98 -11.83 60.60 33.06
CA LEU A 98 -13.08 60.52 32.31
C LEU A 98 -14.02 59.50 32.96
N ALA A 99 -15.19 59.93 33.41
CA ALA A 99 -16.25 59.04 33.86
C ALA A 99 -17.06 58.55 32.65
N ILE A 100 -16.83 57.30 32.24
CA ILE A 100 -17.48 56.71 31.06
C ILE A 100 -18.90 56.28 31.41
N ARG A 101 -19.87 56.72 30.60
CA ARG A 101 -21.28 56.35 30.69
C ARG A 101 -21.66 55.28 29.68
N GLU A 102 -21.04 55.31 28.51
CA GLU A 102 -21.27 54.37 27.42
C GLU A 102 -19.94 54.10 26.70
N ILE A 103 -19.71 52.85 26.32
CA ILE A 103 -18.54 52.45 25.55
C ILE A 103 -19.00 51.60 24.38
N ARG A 104 -18.50 51.92 23.19
CA ARG A 104 -18.74 51.17 21.97
C ARG A 104 -17.40 50.81 21.33
N PRO A 105 -17.17 49.56 20.90
CA PRO A 105 -16.04 49.25 20.05
C PRO A 105 -16.13 50.06 18.75
N ALA A 106 -14.98 50.50 18.22
CA ALA A 106 -14.88 51.29 17.00
C ALA A 106 -13.95 50.60 16.01
N GLY A 107 -14.22 50.74 14.71
CA GLY A 107 -13.39 50.17 13.64
C GLY A 107 -13.42 48.64 13.61
N GLU A 108 -12.25 48.01 13.58
CA GLU A 108 -12.06 46.56 13.43
C GLU A 108 -12.82 45.73 14.49
N GLY A 109 -12.97 46.24 15.72
CA GLY A 109 -13.62 45.51 16.80
C GLY A 109 -15.13 45.30 16.61
N GLU A 110 -15.84 46.28 16.03
CA GLU A 110 -17.27 46.13 15.70
C GLU A 110 -17.47 45.12 14.58
N LEU A 111 -16.62 45.18 13.56
CA LEU A 111 -16.65 44.29 12.41
C LEU A 111 -16.37 42.83 12.80
N LEU A 112 -15.34 42.59 13.62
CA LEU A 112 -15.05 41.27 14.16
C LEU A 112 -16.22 40.72 15.01
N ALA A 113 -16.87 41.57 15.79
CA ALA A 113 -18.05 41.18 16.56
C ALA A 113 -19.24 40.80 15.66
N GLN A 114 -19.47 41.54 14.56
CA GLN A 114 -20.48 41.21 13.56
C GLN A 114 -20.17 39.86 12.88
N LEU A 115 -18.92 39.60 12.53
CA LEU A 115 -18.47 38.33 11.94
C LEU A 115 -18.67 37.15 12.89
N GLU A 116 -18.27 37.29 14.16
CA GLU A 116 -18.43 36.22 15.15
C GLU A 116 -19.91 35.95 15.45
N ARG A 117 -20.75 36.98 15.51
CA ARG A 117 -22.20 36.81 15.63
C ARG A 117 -22.78 36.07 14.43
N ARG A 118 -22.39 36.42 13.20
CA ARG A 118 -22.82 35.74 11.98
C ARG A 118 -22.37 34.28 11.97
N LYS A 119 -21.13 34.01 12.35
CA LYS A 119 -20.59 32.65 12.50
C LYS A 119 -21.46 31.81 13.44
N GLN A 120 -21.80 32.34 14.61
CA GLN A 120 -22.64 31.63 15.58
C GLN A 120 -24.05 31.33 15.02
N LEU A 121 -24.68 32.29 14.33
CA LEU A 121 -25.98 32.09 13.71
C LEU A 121 -25.95 31.00 12.62
N LEU A 122 -25.02 31.09 11.68
CA LEU A 122 -24.90 30.10 10.59
C LEU A 122 -24.46 28.72 11.09
N ALA A 123 -23.66 28.66 12.16
CA ALA A 123 -23.34 27.41 12.84
C ALA A 123 -24.57 26.78 13.51
N ALA A 124 -25.42 27.59 14.15
CA ALA A 124 -26.64 27.12 14.79
C ALA A 124 -27.67 26.58 13.77
N GLU A 125 -27.69 27.13 12.56
CA GLU A 125 -28.45 26.59 11.42
C GLU A 125 -27.85 25.30 10.84
N GLY A 126 -26.61 24.96 11.18
CA GLY A 126 -25.93 23.73 10.75
C GLY A 126 -25.17 23.84 9.41
N LEU A 127 -24.98 25.04 8.85
CA LEU A 127 -24.33 25.22 7.55
C LEU A 127 -22.87 24.75 7.51
N PHE A 128 -22.21 24.68 8.67
CA PHE A 128 -20.82 24.24 8.81
C PHE A 128 -20.66 22.78 9.22
N ASP A 129 -21.75 22.00 9.25
CA ASP A 129 -21.71 20.60 9.66
C ASP A 129 -20.83 19.76 8.71
N PRO A 130 -19.77 19.10 9.20
CA PRO A 130 -18.90 18.26 8.38
C PRO A 130 -19.62 17.16 7.61
N ARG A 131 -20.80 16.72 8.08
CA ARG A 131 -21.61 15.68 7.43
C ARG A 131 -22.25 16.15 6.12
N LEU A 132 -22.37 17.45 5.92
CA LEU A 132 -22.95 18.06 4.71
C LEU A 132 -21.88 18.30 3.64
N LYS A 133 -20.60 18.18 4.00
CA LYS A 133 -19.48 18.39 3.09
C LYS A 133 -19.33 17.21 2.14
N ARG A 134 -19.09 17.51 0.88
CA ARG A 134 -18.94 16.53 -0.21
C ARG A 134 -17.48 16.10 -0.37
N PRO A 135 -17.23 14.81 -0.64
CA PRO A 135 -15.89 14.36 -0.99
C PRO A 135 -15.48 14.91 -2.36
N LEU A 136 -14.20 15.24 -2.51
CA LEU A 136 -13.66 15.69 -3.78
C LEU A 136 -13.54 14.51 -4.75
N PRO A 137 -13.79 14.73 -6.06
CA PRO A 137 -13.49 13.73 -7.07
C PRO A 137 -11.98 13.46 -7.11
N LEU A 138 -11.59 12.19 -7.21
CA LEU A 138 -10.17 11.80 -7.34
C LEU A 138 -9.56 12.35 -8.63
N LEU A 139 -10.35 12.38 -9.70
CA LEU A 139 -9.97 12.82 -11.04
C LEU A 139 -11.08 13.74 -11.58
N PRO A 140 -11.04 15.05 -11.31
CA PRO A 140 -12.03 15.98 -11.85
C PRO A 140 -11.91 16.04 -13.39
N GLY A 141 -13.02 15.81 -14.08
CA GLY A 141 -13.17 15.97 -15.52
C GLY A 141 -13.31 17.43 -15.96
N GLY A 142 -13.76 18.31 -15.06
CA GLY A 142 -13.68 19.76 -15.25
C GLY A 142 -13.57 20.53 -13.94
N ILE A 143 -12.68 21.52 -13.93
CA ILE A 143 -12.37 22.35 -12.76
C ILE A 143 -12.81 23.78 -13.07
N GLY A 144 -13.75 24.30 -12.29
CA GLY A 144 -14.11 25.72 -12.28
C GLY A 144 -13.19 26.51 -11.36
N LEU A 145 -12.65 27.65 -11.81
CA LEU A 145 -11.83 28.54 -11.00
C LEU A 145 -12.44 29.95 -10.99
N ILE A 146 -12.86 30.42 -9.81
CA ILE A 146 -13.34 31.79 -9.59
C ILE A 146 -12.20 32.57 -8.92
N THR A 147 -11.67 33.58 -9.62
CA THR A 147 -10.54 34.38 -9.14
C THR A 147 -10.50 35.76 -9.76
N GLY A 148 -9.65 36.65 -9.24
CA GLY A 148 -9.46 37.98 -9.80
C GLY A 148 -8.72 37.92 -11.13
N LYS A 149 -9.14 38.74 -12.10
CA LYS A 149 -8.54 38.80 -13.44
C LYS A 149 -7.04 39.13 -13.37
N ALA A 150 -6.22 38.30 -14.02
CA ALA A 150 -4.77 38.44 -14.07
C ALA A 150 -4.07 38.46 -12.69
N SER A 151 -4.72 37.87 -11.68
CA SER A 151 -4.19 37.81 -10.32
C SER A 151 -3.02 36.82 -10.19
N ALA A 152 -2.22 36.97 -9.13
CA ALA A 152 -1.21 35.99 -8.77
C ALA A 152 -1.86 34.63 -8.46
N ALA A 153 -2.99 34.62 -7.75
CA ALA A 153 -3.74 33.41 -7.44
C ALA A 153 -4.22 32.66 -8.69
N GLU A 154 -4.66 33.37 -9.73
CA GLU A 154 -5.01 32.75 -11.02
C GLU A 154 -3.80 32.01 -11.61
N ARG A 155 -2.66 32.68 -11.71
CA ARG A 155 -1.43 32.10 -12.28
C ARG A 155 -0.97 30.90 -11.46
N ASP A 156 -0.95 31.03 -10.14
CA ASP A 156 -0.53 29.99 -9.22
C ASP A 156 -1.36 28.71 -9.38
N VAL A 157 -2.69 28.82 -9.42
CA VAL A 157 -3.58 27.67 -9.60
C VAL A 157 -3.40 27.06 -10.99
N VAL A 158 -3.45 27.88 -12.05
CA VAL A 158 -3.36 27.43 -13.44
C VAL A 158 -2.02 26.72 -13.70
N GLU A 159 -0.91 27.28 -13.23
CA GLU A 159 0.43 26.71 -13.43
C GLU A 159 0.57 25.39 -12.67
N ASN A 160 0.18 25.33 -11.40
CA ASN A 160 0.30 24.11 -10.61
C ASN A 160 -0.62 22.99 -11.13
N VAL A 161 -1.83 23.33 -11.60
CA VAL A 161 -2.72 22.35 -12.24
C VAL A 161 -2.07 21.82 -13.53
N ARG A 162 -1.53 22.70 -14.39
CA ARG A 162 -0.89 22.27 -15.65
C ARG A 162 0.38 21.45 -15.44
N LEU A 163 1.17 21.77 -14.41
CA LEU A 163 2.37 21.02 -14.06
C LEU A 163 2.05 19.59 -13.64
N ARG A 164 0.99 19.41 -12.85
CA ARG A 164 0.58 18.10 -12.32
C ARG A 164 -0.29 17.30 -13.28
N TRP A 165 -1.14 17.99 -14.02
CA TRP A 165 -2.07 17.40 -14.99
C TRP A 165 -2.38 18.38 -16.13
N ALA A 166 -1.53 18.40 -17.15
CA ALA A 166 -1.66 19.29 -18.31
C ALA A 166 -2.98 19.13 -19.10
N ALA A 167 -3.63 17.97 -19.03
CA ALA A 167 -4.88 17.68 -19.72
C ALA A 167 -6.14 18.00 -18.91
N ALA A 168 -6.02 18.46 -17.65
CA ALA A 168 -7.17 18.81 -16.82
C ALA A 168 -7.91 20.04 -17.39
N PRO A 169 -9.22 19.94 -17.74
CA PRO A 169 -9.99 21.06 -18.23
C PRO A 169 -10.22 22.10 -17.12
N LEU A 170 -9.74 23.32 -17.34
CA LEU A 170 -9.84 24.41 -16.39
C LEU A 170 -10.68 25.56 -16.96
N HIS A 171 -11.79 25.85 -16.32
CA HIS A 171 -12.76 26.88 -16.69
C HIS A 171 -12.63 28.07 -15.74
N VAL A 172 -11.87 29.09 -16.15
CA VAL A 172 -11.66 30.29 -15.34
C VAL A 172 -12.84 31.25 -15.50
N ARG A 173 -13.33 31.77 -14.38
CA ARG A 173 -14.31 32.85 -14.28
C ARG A 173 -13.73 33.97 -13.43
N HIS A 174 -13.87 35.20 -13.92
CA HIS A 174 -13.29 36.37 -13.27
C HIS A 174 -14.36 37.12 -12.49
N ALA A 175 -14.13 37.30 -11.19
CA ALA A 175 -14.97 38.11 -10.32
C ALA A 175 -14.10 39.10 -9.53
N LEU A 176 -14.71 40.18 -9.05
CA LEU A 176 -14.07 41.03 -8.06
C LEU A 176 -13.80 40.23 -6.79
N MET A 177 -12.56 40.30 -6.30
CA MET A 177 -12.11 39.59 -5.10
C MET A 177 -12.03 40.49 -3.86
N GLN A 178 -12.38 41.76 -4.01
CA GLN A 178 -12.34 42.79 -2.97
C GLN A 178 -13.45 43.82 -3.20
N GLY A 179 -13.81 44.54 -2.15
CA GLY A 179 -14.84 45.57 -2.19
C GLY A 179 -16.29 45.06 -2.12
N PRO A 180 -17.26 45.98 -2.09
CA PRO A 180 -18.66 45.68 -1.72
C PRO A 180 -19.42 44.83 -2.75
N GLN A 181 -18.97 44.81 -4.01
CA GLN A 181 -19.59 44.03 -5.08
C GLN A 181 -19.00 42.62 -5.23
N SER A 182 -17.93 42.29 -4.49
CA SER A 182 -17.21 41.02 -4.61
C SER A 182 -18.12 39.82 -4.35
N ALA A 183 -18.81 39.79 -3.21
CA ALA A 183 -19.70 38.69 -2.83
C ALA A 183 -20.78 38.39 -3.90
N ALA A 184 -21.44 39.43 -4.40
CA ALA A 184 -22.50 39.27 -5.40
C ALA A 184 -21.97 38.71 -6.74
N GLN A 185 -20.78 39.13 -7.17
CA GLN A 185 -20.16 38.62 -8.39
C GLN A 185 -19.68 37.18 -8.23
N VAL A 186 -19.03 36.85 -7.10
CA VAL A 186 -18.59 35.48 -6.81
C VAL A 186 -19.80 34.54 -6.77
N VAL A 187 -20.93 34.95 -6.18
CA VAL A 187 -22.18 34.16 -6.19
C VAL A 187 -22.72 33.95 -7.61
N ALA A 188 -22.66 34.97 -8.47
CA ALA A 188 -23.12 34.85 -9.85
C ALA A 188 -22.28 33.83 -10.64
N GLU A 189 -20.95 33.92 -10.54
CA GLU A 189 -20.04 32.98 -11.19
C GLU A 189 -20.13 31.56 -10.61
N LEU A 190 -20.30 31.44 -9.28
CA LEU A 190 -20.51 30.17 -8.59
C LEU A 190 -21.74 29.45 -9.13
N ARG A 191 -22.88 30.15 -9.25
CA ARG A 191 -24.11 29.57 -9.81
C ARG A 191 -23.96 29.22 -11.28
N SER A 192 -23.21 30.02 -12.05
CA SER A 192 -22.95 29.72 -13.46
C SER A 192 -22.12 28.44 -13.63
N LEU A 193 -21.15 28.19 -12.74
CA LEU A 193 -20.32 26.98 -12.79
C LEU A 193 -21.05 25.75 -12.26
N ASP A 194 -21.85 25.89 -11.20
CA ASP A 194 -22.67 24.79 -10.65
C ASP A 194 -23.75 24.32 -11.63
N ALA A 195 -24.25 25.21 -12.50
CA ALA A 195 -25.21 24.86 -13.55
C ALA A 195 -24.59 24.11 -14.74
N ASP A 196 -23.25 24.08 -14.87
CA ASP A 196 -22.55 23.43 -15.98
C ASP A 196 -22.19 21.98 -15.59
N PRO A 197 -22.80 20.97 -16.23
CA PRO A 197 -22.55 19.55 -15.90
C PRO A 197 -21.13 19.09 -16.26
N ALA A 198 -20.34 19.89 -16.98
CA ALA A 198 -18.93 19.60 -17.24
C ALA A 198 -18.02 19.94 -16.04
N ILE A 199 -18.52 20.63 -15.02
CA ILE A 199 -17.74 21.07 -13.87
C ILE A 199 -17.97 20.14 -12.68
N ASP A 200 -16.95 19.38 -12.30
CA ASP A 200 -17.00 18.44 -11.19
C ASP A 200 -16.48 19.06 -9.87
N LEU A 201 -15.84 20.22 -9.94
CA LEU A 201 -15.21 20.88 -8.81
C LEU A 201 -15.09 22.39 -9.05
N ILE A 202 -15.38 23.21 -8.03
CA ILE A 202 -15.23 24.67 -8.10
C ILE A 202 -14.21 25.13 -7.06
N VAL A 203 -13.27 25.96 -7.48
CA VAL A 203 -12.25 26.58 -6.62
C VAL A 203 -12.51 28.08 -6.56
N ILE A 204 -12.65 28.62 -5.35
CA ILE A 204 -12.68 30.06 -5.12
C ILE A 204 -11.32 30.46 -4.55
N ALA A 205 -10.54 31.19 -5.33
CA ALA A 205 -9.17 31.54 -5.00
C ALA A 205 -8.99 33.05 -4.93
N ARG A 206 -8.23 33.49 -3.92
CA ARG A 206 -7.84 34.87 -3.75
C ARG A 206 -6.33 34.95 -3.57
N GLY A 207 -5.71 36.00 -4.14
CA GLY A 207 -4.33 36.34 -3.82
C GLY A 207 -4.22 37.06 -2.46
N GLY A 208 -3.00 37.47 -2.10
CA GLY A 208 -2.77 38.26 -0.89
C GLY A 208 -3.55 39.59 -0.87
N GLY A 209 -3.59 40.19 0.31
CA GLY A 209 -4.09 41.55 0.55
C GLY A 209 -4.47 41.73 2.02
N SER A 210 -5.19 42.80 2.33
CA SER A 210 -5.51 43.14 3.72
C SER A 210 -6.60 42.24 4.30
N VAL A 211 -6.76 42.25 5.63
CA VAL A 211 -7.87 41.59 6.33
C VAL A 211 -9.21 42.17 5.88
N GLU A 212 -9.28 43.47 5.59
CA GLU A 212 -10.51 44.14 5.11
C GLU A 212 -10.98 43.60 3.76
N ASP A 213 -10.04 43.19 2.92
CA ASP A 213 -10.35 42.58 1.63
C ASP A 213 -10.90 41.14 1.78
N LEU A 214 -10.82 40.52 2.98
CA LEU A 214 -11.41 39.20 3.24
C LEU A 214 -12.91 39.26 3.58
N LEU A 215 -13.41 40.44 3.94
CA LEU A 215 -14.80 40.63 4.38
C LEU A 215 -15.86 40.14 3.40
N PRO A 216 -15.71 40.33 2.06
CA PRO A 216 -16.68 39.81 1.11
C PRO A 216 -16.84 38.28 1.18
N PHE A 217 -15.82 37.54 1.61
CA PHE A 217 -15.87 36.09 1.76
C PHE A 217 -16.50 35.63 3.08
N SER A 218 -16.94 36.56 3.92
CA SER A 218 -17.77 36.30 5.09
C SER A 218 -19.19 36.85 4.95
N ASP A 219 -19.58 37.20 3.72
CA ASP A 219 -20.94 37.61 3.40
C ASP A 219 -21.93 36.43 3.50
N GLU A 220 -23.10 36.70 4.07
CA GLU A 220 -24.10 35.67 4.31
C GLU A 220 -24.68 35.09 3.01
N ALA A 221 -24.88 35.91 1.98
CA ALA A 221 -25.43 35.44 0.71
C ALA A 221 -24.44 34.49 0.00
N LEU A 222 -23.14 34.76 0.11
CA LEU A 222 -22.11 33.88 -0.42
C LEU A 222 -22.05 32.55 0.33
N ILE A 223 -22.07 32.57 1.66
CA ILE A 223 -22.01 31.34 2.48
C ILE A 223 -23.22 30.46 2.18
N ARG A 224 -24.42 31.04 2.11
CA ARG A 224 -25.64 30.32 1.75
C ARG A 224 -25.58 29.78 0.32
N ALA A 225 -25.03 30.54 -0.63
CA ALA A 225 -24.86 30.07 -2.00
C ALA A 225 -23.96 28.82 -2.07
N VAL A 226 -22.80 28.85 -1.39
CA VAL A 226 -21.88 27.69 -1.33
C VAL A 226 -22.52 26.49 -0.65
N HIS A 227 -23.35 26.71 0.37
CA HIS A 227 -24.10 25.62 0.98
C HIS A 227 -25.12 24.96 0.04
N THR A 228 -25.69 25.72 -0.91
CA THR A 228 -26.76 25.24 -1.79
C THR A 228 -26.30 24.61 -3.10
N VAL A 229 -25.08 24.91 -3.57
CA VAL A 229 -24.57 24.32 -4.84
C VAL A 229 -24.47 22.81 -4.72
N THR A 230 -24.47 22.09 -5.85
CA THR A 230 -24.33 20.63 -5.95
C THR A 230 -22.91 20.18 -6.25
N THR A 231 -22.12 21.02 -6.90
CA THR A 231 -20.70 20.79 -7.18
C THR A 231 -19.85 21.08 -5.94
N PRO A 232 -18.86 20.24 -5.59
CA PRO A 232 -17.98 20.48 -4.44
C PRO A 232 -17.17 21.77 -4.61
N VAL A 233 -16.97 22.50 -3.50
CA VAL A 233 -16.30 23.81 -3.46
C VAL A 233 -15.03 23.77 -2.60
N VAL A 234 -13.92 24.25 -3.17
CA VAL A 234 -12.65 24.47 -2.48
C VAL A 234 -12.45 25.96 -2.24
N SER A 235 -12.22 26.35 -0.99
CA SER A 235 -11.79 27.70 -0.64
C SER A 235 -10.27 27.78 -0.58
N ALA A 236 -9.69 28.77 -1.25
CA ALA A 236 -8.25 29.04 -1.31
C ALA A 236 -7.98 30.53 -1.10
N ILE A 237 -8.49 31.08 0.00
CA ILE A 237 -8.56 32.53 0.26
C ILE A 237 -7.68 32.98 1.42
N GLY A 238 -7.74 32.28 2.56
CA GLY A 238 -7.08 32.71 3.80
C GLY A 238 -5.88 31.85 4.18
N HIS A 239 -4.82 32.49 4.67
CA HIS A 239 -3.78 31.85 5.46
C HIS A 239 -4.13 32.00 6.95
N GLU A 240 -3.58 31.15 7.83
CA GLU A 240 -3.75 31.36 9.28
C GLU A 240 -3.08 32.68 9.70
N PRO A 241 -3.72 33.55 10.51
CA PRO A 241 -4.95 33.37 11.31
C PRO A 241 -6.27 33.86 10.65
N ASP A 242 -6.24 34.37 9.43
CA ASP A 242 -7.37 35.08 8.82
C ASP A 242 -8.32 34.13 8.06
N VAL A 243 -9.18 33.43 8.81
CA VAL A 243 -10.13 32.42 8.28
C VAL A 243 -11.49 33.05 7.98
N PRO A 244 -11.84 33.32 6.70
CA PRO A 244 -13.18 33.81 6.35
C PRO A 244 -14.24 32.72 6.59
N LEU A 245 -15.50 33.11 6.76
CA LEU A 245 -16.59 32.14 6.96
C LEU A 245 -16.79 31.21 5.75
N LEU A 246 -16.37 31.62 4.55
CA LEU A 246 -16.32 30.74 3.37
C LEU A 246 -15.53 29.45 3.62
N ASP A 247 -14.40 29.52 4.33
CA ASP A 247 -13.55 28.37 4.62
C ASP A 247 -14.27 27.32 5.47
N LEU A 248 -15.24 27.76 6.28
CA LEU A 248 -16.00 26.88 7.17
C LEU A 248 -17.09 26.12 6.41
N VAL A 249 -17.73 26.76 5.42
CA VAL A 249 -18.79 26.15 4.60
C VAL A 249 -18.25 25.35 3.42
N ALA A 250 -17.07 25.70 2.89
CA ALA A 250 -16.47 24.98 1.78
C ALA A 250 -16.20 23.51 2.14
N ASP A 251 -16.31 22.62 1.15
CA ASP A 251 -16.03 21.20 1.31
C ASP A 251 -14.57 20.95 1.66
N LEU A 252 -13.69 21.79 1.10
CA LEU A 252 -12.27 21.77 1.35
C LEU A 252 -11.70 23.18 1.56
N ARG A 253 -11.01 23.38 2.67
CA ARG A 253 -10.18 24.58 2.89
C ARG A 253 -8.74 24.30 2.49
N ALA A 254 -8.20 25.06 1.55
CA ALA A 254 -6.79 25.11 1.19
C ALA A 254 -6.13 26.37 1.74
N SER A 255 -4.88 26.26 2.20
CA SER A 255 -4.16 27.37 2.87
C SER A 255 -3.66 28.44 1.89
N THR A 256 -3.46 28.05 0.63
CA THR A 256 -3.01 28.93 -0.45
C THR A 256 -3.61 28.49 -1.79
N PRO A 257 -3.63 29.37 -2.81
CA PRO A 257 -3.98 28.98 -4.18
C PRO A 257 -3.13 27.81 -4.72
N THR A 258 -1.84 27.77 -4.36
CA THR A 258 -0.94 26.65 -4.72
C THR A 258 -1.28 25.34 -3.98
N ASP A 259 -1.66 25.41 -2.70
CA ASP A 259 -2.13 24.24 -1.94
C ASP A 259 -3.45 23.71 -2.52
N ALA A 260 -4.35 24.59 -2.94
CA ALA A 260 -5.59 24.21 -3.60
C ALA A 260 -5.30 23.38 -4.85
N ALA A 261 -4.46 23.89 -5.76
CA ALA A 261 -4.04 23.17 -6.95
C ALA A 261 -3.46 21.78 -6.62
N LYS A 262 -2.72 21.66 -5.51
CA LYS A 262 -2.14 20.36 -5.12
C LYS A 262 -3.17 19.35 -4.61
N ARG A 263 -4.28 19.80 -4.07
CA ARG A 263 -5.29 18.94 -3.45
C ARG A 263 -6.44 18.60 -4.39
N ILE A 264 -6.66 19.42 -5.42
CA ILE A 264 -7.70 19.21 -6.42
C ILE A 264 -7.27 18.29 -7.57
N VAL A 265 -5.97 18.26 -7.91
CA VAL A 265 -5.45 17.37 -8.95
C VAL A 265 -4.32 16.47 -8.43
N PRO A 266 -4.35 15.16 -8.76
CA PRO A 266 -3.23 14.28 -8.50
C PRO A 266 -2.04 14.62 -9.41
N ASP A 267 -0.85 14.10 -9.07
CA ASP A 267 0.30 14.16 -9.99
C ASP A 267 0.21 12.97 -10.96
N VAL A 268 -0.20 13.25 -12.20
CA VAL A 268 -0.39 12.18 -13.20
C VAL A 268 0.92 11.48 -13.54
N GLY A 269 2.06 12.19 -13.46
CA GLY A 269 3.38 11.60 -13.67
C GLY A 269 3.71 10.56 -12.60
N GLU A 270 3.42 10.86 -11.34
CA GLU A 270 3.57 9.93 -10.23
C GLU A 270 2.65 8.71 -10.36
N GLU A 271 1.37 8.92 -10.70
CA GLU A 271 0.39 7.83 -10.88
C GLU A 271 0.78 6.88 -12.03
N VAL A 272 1.18 7.42 -13.19
CA VAL A 272 1.65 6.63 -14.32
C VAL A 272 2.92 5.85 -13.97
N THR A 273 3.80 6.44 -13.17
CA THR A 273 5.01 5.79 -12.68
C THR A 273 4.65 4.63 -11.75
N GLY A 274 3.72 4.83 -10.81
CA GLY A 274 3.18 3.79 -9.93
C GLY A 274 2.59 2.61 -10.71
N LEU A 275 1.74 2.90 -11.71
CA LEU A 275 1.16 1.87 -12.59
C LEU A 275 2.22 1.08 -13.36
N THR A 276 3.25 1.76 -13.85
CA THR A 276 4.37 1.13 -14.56
C THR A 276 5.15 0.19 -13.65
N GLN A 277 5.44 0.62 -12.41
CA GLN A 277 6.10 -0.21 -11.41
C GLN A 277 5.25 -1.41 -10.99
N MET A 278 3.94 -1.23 -10.77
CA MET A 278 3.02 -2.32 -10.45
C MET A 278 2.97 -3.36 -11.58
N ARG A 279 2.89 -2.92 -12.84
CA ARG A 279 2.98 -3.82 -14.00
C ARG A 279 4.31 -4.56 -14.07
N ALA A 280 5.44 -3.89 -13.84
CA ALA A 280 6.75 -4.53 -13.85
C ALA A 280 6.87 -5.62 -12.78
N ARG A 281 6.44 -5.32 -11.54
CA ARG A 281 6.42 -6.30 -10.44
C ARG A 281 5.52 -7.49 -10.74
N GLY A 282 4.31 -7.24 -11.26
CA GLY A 282 3.38 -8.30 -11.65
C GLY A 282 3.95 -9.22 -12.73
N ARG A 283 4.57 -8.65 -13.77
CA ARG A 283 5.24 -9.42 -14.83
C ARG A 283 6.40 -10.27 -14.29
N GLN A 284 7.19 -9.72 -13.38
CA GLN A 284 8.30 -10.44 -12.78
C GLN A 284 7.82 -11.60 -11.90
N ALA A 285 6.79 -11.38 -11.08
CA ALA A 285 6.19 -12.43 -10.27
C ALA A 285 5.65 -13.58 -11.13
N LEU A 286 4.95 -13.25 -12.22
CA LEU A 286 4.44 -14.24 -13.16
C LEU A 286 5.58 -15.01 -13.85
N ARG A 287 6.65 -14.32 -14.25
CA ARG A 287 7.83 -14.97 -14.86
C ARG A 287 8.48 -15.96 -13.90
N ILE A 288 8.69 -15.57 -12.65
CA ILE A 288 9.27 -16.44 -11.61
C ILE A 288 8.39 -17.67 -11.38
N LEU A 289 7.07 -17.49 -11.31
CA LEU A 289 6.12 -18.60 -11.16
C LEU A 289 6.24 -19.59 -12.33
N ILE A 290 6.17 -19.09 -13.56
CA ILE A 290 6.25 -19.93 -14.77
C ILE A 290 7.58 -20.68 -14.83
N GLU A 291 8.70 -20.00 -14.56
CA GLU A 291 10.03 -20.63 -14.57
C GLU A 291 10.13 -21.74 -13.53
N ARG A 292 9.61 -21.50 -12.32
CA ARG A 292 9.57 -22.50 -11.24
C ARG A 292 8.76 -23.73 -11.64
N GLU A 293 7.57 -23.54 -12.17
CA GLU A 293 6.71 -24.65 -12.59
C GLU A 293 7.30 -25.41 -13.80
N ALA A 294 7.91 -24.69 -14.75
CA ALA A 294 8.61 -25.31 -15.86
C ALA A 294 9.80 -26.16 -15.39
N GLN A 295 10.59 -25.66 -14.44
CA GLN A 295 11.72 -26.39 -13.87
C GLN A 295 11.25 -27.59 -13.04
N ALA A 296 10.15 -27.46 -12.30
CA ALA A 296 9.55 -28.58 -11.57
C ALA A 296 9.10 -29.69 -12.52
N LEU A 297 8.43 -29.33 -13.62
CA LEU A 297 8.02 -30.28 -14.66
C LEU A 297 9.23 -30.93 -15.35
N ALA A 298 10.26 -30.15 -15.69
CA ALA A 298 11.50 -30.67 -16.26
C ALA A 298 12.16 -31.69 -15.32
N THR A 299 12.23 -31.36 -14.02
CA THR A 299 12.79 -32.25 -12.98
C THR A 299 11.96 -33.53 -12.81
N LEU A 300 10.63 -33.46 -12.89
CA LEU A 300 9.79 -34.65 -12.87
C LEU A 300 10.06 -35.53 -14.09
N ARG A 301 10.16 -34.93 -15.28
CA ARG A 301 10.44 -35.65 -16.53
C ARG A 301 11.80 -36.33 -16.56
N THR A 302 12.80 -35.83 -15.83
CA THR A 302 14.13 -36.47 -15.75
C THR A 302 14.20 -37.61 -14.73
N ARG A 303 13.17 -37.83 -13.92
CA ARG A 303 13.16 -38.96 -12.98
C ARG A 303 13.22 -40.28 -13.75
N PRO A 304 14.08 -41.25 -13.36
CA PRO A 304 14.26 -42.51 -14.10
C PRO A 304 12.96 -43.27 -14.39
N VAL A 305 12.01 -43.25 -13.44
CA VAL A 305 10.69 -43.90 -13.59
C VAL A 305 9.86 -43.30 -14.73
N LEU A 306 10.03 -42.01 -15.06
CA LEU A 306 9.32 -41.33 -16.15
C LEU A 306 10.17 -41.22 -17.43
N ALA A 307 11.49 -41.04 -17.29
CA ALA A 307 12.42 -40.93 -18.41
C ALA A 307 12.71 -42.28 -19.09
N THR A 308 12.72 -43.37 -18.31
CA THR A 308 12.98 -44.72 -18.80
C THR A 308 12.10 -45.71 -18.04
N PRO A 309 10.78 -45.71 -18.29
CA PRO A 309 9.83 -46.53 -17.54
C PRO A 309 10.09 -48.04 -17.67
N THR A 310 10.88 -48.46 -18.67
CA THR A 310 11.23 -49.86 -18.90
C THR A 310 12.35 -50.37 -18.01
N THR A 311 13.14 -49.52 -17.33
CA THR A 311 14.36 -49.97 -16.62
C THR A 311 14.09 -51.11 -15.63
N VAL A 312 12.96 -51.05 -14.91
CA VAL A 312 12.57 -52.14 -13.98
C VAL A 312 12.26 -53.43 -14.74
N VAL A 313 11.58 -53.33 -15.88
CA VAL A 313 11.26 -54.48 -16.75
C VAL A 313 12.53 -55.03 -17.39
N ASP A 314 13.44 -54.17 -17.85
CA ASP A 314 14.70 -54.55 -18.50
C ASP A 314 15.61 -55.33 -17.53
N VAL A 315 15.67 -54.90 -16.26
CA VAL A 315 16.38 -55.66 -15.20
C VAL A 315 15.76 -57.04 -14.99
N GLN A 316 14.43 -57.13 -14.88
CA GLN A 316 13.75 -58.42 -14.72
C GLN A 316 13.93 -59.32 -15.95
N ARG A 317 13.89 -58.74 -17.15
CA ARG A 317 14.12 -59.46 -18.41
C ARG A 317 15.52 -60.06 -18.45
N ALA A 318 16.55 -59.27 -18.09
CA ALA A 318 17.92 -59.75 -18.03
C ALA A 318 18.10 -60.91 -17.03
N LEU A 319 17.43 -60.87 -15.88
CA LEU A 319 17.44 -61.98 -14.91
C LEU A 319 16.78 -63.24 -15.49
N VAL A 320 15.62 -63.10 -16.14
CA VAL A 320 14.94 -64.22 -16.79
C VAL A 320 15.82 -64.84 -17.88
N ASP A 321 16.46 -64.01 -18.72
CA ASP A 321 17.36 -64.49 -19.77
C ASP A 321 18.57 -65.22 -19.18
N GLN A 322 19.19 -64.68 -18.11
CA GLN A 322 20.29 -65.34 -17.41
C GLN A 322 19.87 -66.69 -16.80
N HIS A 323 18.70 -66.75 -16.16
CA HIS A 323 18.17 -67.99 -15.60
C HIS A 323 17.85 -69.03 -16.68
N ARG A 324 17.29 -68.59 -17.80
CA ARG A 324 17.01 -69.44 -18.96
C ARG A 324 18.29 -70.04 -19.55
N GLU A 325 19.33 -69.22 -19.76
CA GLU A 325 20.63 -69.71 -20.24
C GLU A 325 21.28 -70.71 -19.27
N ARG A 326 21.20 -70.45 -17.97
CA ARG A 326 21.69 -71.38 -16.94
C ARG A 326 20.92 -72.70 -16.95
N ALA A 327 19.60 -72.65 -17.08
CA ALA A 327 18.76 -73.84 -17.15
C ALA A 327 19.09 -74.69 -18.38
N LEU A 328 19.19 -74.06 -19.56
CA LEU A 328 19.55 -74.75 -20.80
C LEU A 328 20.93 -75.42 -20.72
N ARG A 329 21.93 -74.72 -20.17
CA ARG A 329 23.27 -75.30 -19.95
C ARG A 329 23.24 -76.48 -18.97
N ALA A 330 22.50 -76.37 -17.87
CA ALA A 330 22.39 -77.44 -16.89
C ALA A 330 21.71 -78.69 -17.46
N VAL A 331 20.65 -78.50 -18.27
CA VAL A 331 19.96 -79.58 -18.97
C VAL A 331 20.87 -80.22 -20.02
N GLY A 332 21.54 -79.42 -20.85
CA GLY A 332 22.51 -79.91 -21.83
C GLY A 332 23.59 -80.78 -21.18
N ALA A 333 24.26 -80.28 -20.15
CA ALA A 333 25.28 -81.02 -19.41
C ALA A 333 24.75 -82.28 -18.70
N ARG A 334 23.44 -82.37 -18.41
CA ARG A 334 22.83 -83.61 -17.89
C ARG A 334 22.57 -84.62 -19.00
N LEU A 335 22.12 -84.16 -20.15
CA LEU A 335 21.89 -85.00 -21.32
C LEU A 335 23.19 -85.55 -21.88
N ASP A 336 24.25 -84.75 -21.97
CA ASP A 336 25.57 -85.19 -22.42
C ASP A 336 26.12 -86.29 -21.51
N ARG A 337 26.09 -86.08 -20.19
CA ARG A 337 26.49 -87.10 -19.21
C ARG A 337 25.67 -88.38 -19.31
N ALA A 338 24.35 -88.28 -19.54
CA ALA A 338 23.50 -89.45 -19.71
C ALA A 338 23.84 -90.21 -21.00
N HIS A 339 24.14 -89.51 -22.10
CA HIS A 339 24.60 -90.13 -23.34
C HIS A 339 25.95 -90.84 -23.15
N ASP A 340 26.90 -90.19 -22.47
CA ASP A 340 28.20 -90.79 -22.15
C ASP A 340 28.06 -92.04 -21.27
N GLU A 341 27.19 -92.00 -20.25
CA GLU A 341 26.86 -93.16 -19.40
C GLU A 341 26.30 -94.32 -20.22
N ILE A 342 25.34 -94.06 -21.12
CA ILE A 342 24.78 -95.07 -22.03
C ILE A 342 25.88 -95.64 -22.93
N GLY A 343 26.73 -94.79 -23.51
CA GLY A 343 27.86 -95.19 -24.34
C GLY A 343 28.83 -96.11 -23.61
N HIS A 344 29.17 -95.77 -22.36
CA HIS A 344 30.03 -96.57 -21.50
C HIS A 344 29.42 -97.94 -21.16
N HIS A 345 28.12 -97.96 -20.82
CA HIS A 345 27.41 -99.21 -20.56
C HIS A 345 27.36 -100.11 -21.81
N LEU A 346 27.10 -99.54 -22.99
CA LEU A 346 27.10 -100.28 -24.25
C LEU A 346 28.48 -100.86 -24.57
N ALA A 347 29.54 -100.08 -24.38
CA ALA A 347 30.91 -100.54 -24.57
C ALA A 347 31.26 -101.70 -23.63
N ARG A 348 30.82 -101.63 -22.36
CA ARG A 348 31.02 -102.71 -21.36
C ARG A 348 30.28 -103.99 -21.75
N VAL A 349 29.03 -103.89 -22.21
CA VAL A 349 28.25 -105.05 -22.69
C VAL A 349 28.95 -105.70 -23.89
N ARG A 350 29.45 -104.89 -24.83
CA ARG A 350 30.19 -105.39 -26.00
C ARG A 350 31.51 -106.07 -25.61
N ALA A 351 32.26 -105.51 -24.66
CA ALA A 351 33.53 -106.08 -24.21
C ALA A 351 33.37 -107.45 -23.53
N LEU A 352 32.23 -107.71 -22.89
CA LEU A 352 31.91 -108.97 -22.23
C LEU A 352 31.21 -109.99 -23.15
N SER A 353 31.04 -109.69 -24.44
CA SER A 353 30.38 -110.58 -25.39
C SER A 353 31.35 -111.66 -25.92
N PRO A 354 31.06 -112.96 -25.75
CA PRO A 354 31.86 -114.07 -26.30
C PRO A 354 32.08 -113.98 -27.81
N LEU A 355 31.14 -113.34 -28.51
CA LEU A 355 31.16 -113.13 -29.96
C LEU A 355 32.34 -112.25 -30.41
N ASN A 356 32.77 -111.28 -29.60
CA ASN A 356 33.95 -110.44 -29.91
C ASN A 356 35.26 -111.23 -29.75
N THR A 357 35.31 -112.20 -28.84
CA THR A 357 36.45 -113.11 -28.70
C THR A 357 36.57 -113.98 -29.95
N LEU A 358 35.44 -114.52 -30.44
CA LEU A 358 35.40 -115.30 -31.68
C LEU A 358 35.81 -114.45 -32.91
N GLN A 359 35.33 -113.21 -33.03
CA GLN A 359 35.66 -112.29 -34.13
C GLN A 359 37.13 -111.88 -34.22
N ARG A 360 37.90 -112.03 -33.12
CA ARG A 360 39.35 -111.78 -33.11
C ARG A 360 40.17 -112.96 -33.67
N GLY A 361 39.51 -113.99 -34.19
CA GLY A 361 40.15 -115.17 -34.78
C GLY A 361 40.43 -116.28 -33.78
N TYR A 362 39.91 -116.18 -32.55
CA TYR A 362 39.93 -117.29 -31.60
C TYR A 362 38.76 -118.21 -31.87
N ALA A 363 38.99 -119.52 -31.74
CA ALA A 363 37.95 -120.53 -31.82
C ALA A 363 37.82 -121.23 -30.48
N VAL A 364 36.61 -121.70 -30.15
CA VAL A 364 36.39 -122.51 -28.96
C VAL A 364 36.32 -123.97 -29.40
N ALA A 365 37.25 -124.80 -28.94
CA ALA A 365 37.17 -126.24 -29.13
C ALA A 365 36.15 -126.83 -28.17
N LEU A 366 35.24 -127.66 -28.67
CA LEU A 366 34.20 -128.36 -27.92
C LEU A 366 34.39 -129.87 -28.06
N ASP A 367 34.10 -130.61 -27.00
CA ASP A 367 34.05 -132.07 -27.02
C ASP A 367 32.77 -132.60 -27.72
N ALA A 368 32.62 -133.92 -27.78
CA ALA A 368 31.46 -134.57 -28.42
C ALA A 368 30.11 -134.23 -27.75
N ASP A 369 30.15 -133.82 -26.47
CA ASP A 369 28.97 -133.45 -25.68
C ASP A 369 28.72 -131.92 -25.69
N GLY A 370 29.58 -131.15 -26.37
CA GLY A 370 29.45 -129.71 -26.53
C GLY A 370 30.05 -128.87 -25.40
N HIS A 371 30.91 -129.43 -24.55
CA HIS A 371 31.63 -128.70 -23.51
C HIS A 371 32.96 -128.15 -24.02
N PRO A 372 33.38 -126.94 -23.58
CA PRO A 372 34.64 -126.36 -24.00
C PRO A 372 35.84 -127.15 -23.49
N VAL A 373 36.67 -127.58 -24.43
CA VAL A 373 37.95 -128.23 -24.18
C VAL A 373 38.99 -127.14 -23.97
N THR A 374 39.50 -127.06 -22.75
CA THR A 374 40.48 -126.04 -22.33
C THR A 374 41.85 -126.65 -21.99
N SER A 375 41.98 -127.97 -22.01
CA SER A 375 43.22 -128.69 -21.67
C SER A 375 43.41 -129.90 -22.59
N THR A 376 44.67 -130.24 -22.89
CA THR A 376 45.05 -131.41 -23.69
C THR A 376 44.77 -132.74 -23.01
N GLU A 377 44.56 -132.78 -21.68
CA GLU A 377 44.19 -133.99 -20.94
C GLU A 377 42.74 -134.43 -21.19
N GLN A 378 41.91 -133.52 -21.70
CA GLN A 378 40.45 -133.74 -21.87
C GLN A 378 40.11 -134.46 -23.18
N VAL A 379 41.09 -134.69 -24.05
CA VAL A 379 40.89 -135.26 -25.39
C VAL A 379 41.97 -136.29 -25.67
N GLY A 380 41.63 -137.37 -26.37
CA GLY A 380 42.55 -138.43 -26.80
C GLY A 380 42.83 -138.40 -28.31
N THR A 381 43.94 -139.01 -28.72
CA THR A 381 44.25 -139.19 -30.14
C THR A 381 43.18 -140.05 -30.82
N GLY A 382 42.56 -139.51 -31.87
CA GLY A 382 41.44 -140.11 -32.61
C GLY A 382 40.08 -139.48 -32.31
N ASP A 383 39.97 -138.70 -31.23
CA ASP A 383 38.70 -138.06 -30.84
C ASP A 383 38.29 -136.96 -31.82
N GLN A 384 36.97 -136.80 -32.00
CA GLN A 384 36.40 -135.71 -32.78
C GLN A 384 36.10 -134.51 -31.89
N LEU A 385 36.55 -133.35 -32.34
CA LEU A 385 36.31 -132.06 -31.70
C LEU A 385 35.48 -131.17 -32.63
N ALA A 386 34.60 -130.38 -32.04
CA ALA A 386 33.88 -129.35 -32.77
C ALA A 386 34.51 -127.99 -32.46
N ILE A 387 35.13 -127.37 -33.46
CA ILE A 387 35.74 -126.04 -33.37
C ILE A 387 34.67 -125.03 -33.74
N HIS A 388 34.22 -124.25 -32.75
CA HIS A 388 33.23 -123.20 -32.93
C HIS A 388 33.91 -121.88 -33.33
N LEU A 389 33.59 -121.41 -34.52
CA LEU A 389 34.01 -120.14 -35.10
C LEU A 389 32.85 -119.14 -35.12
N THR A 390 33.12 -117.90 -35.53
CA THR A 390 32.09 -116.84 -35.60
C THR A 390 30.89 -117.16 -36.48
N ASP A 391 31.09 -117.97 -37.50
CA ASP A 391 30.16 -118.19 -38.61
C ASP A 391 29.84 -119.68 -38.84
N GLY A 392 30.34 -120.58 -37.98
CA GLY A 392 30.03 -121.99 -38.10
C GLY A 392 30.82 -122.90 -37.15
N LEU A 393 30.53 -124.19 -37.25
CA LEU A 393 31.26 -125.24 -36.55
C LEU A 393 32.03 -126.09 -37.56
N LEU A 394 33.31 -126.32 -37.27
CA LEU A 394 34.16 -127.25 -37.99
C LEU A 394 34.37 -128.50 -37.15
N THR A 395 34.38 -129.67 -37.79
CA THR A 395 34.77 -130.90 -37.10
C THR A 395 36.26 -131.17 -37.36
N ALA A 396 37.03 -131.24 -36.30
CA ALA A 396 38.44 -131.64 -36.32
C ALA A 396 38.58 -133.02 -35.67
N ARG A 397 39.62 -133.76 -36.05
CA ARG A 397 40.01 -135.00 -35.38
C ARG A 397 41.41 -134.82 -34.83
N VAL A 398 41.63 -135.26 -33.59
CA VAL A 398 42.94 -135.18 -32.94
C VAL A 398 43.86 -136.23 -33.56
N GLU A 399 44.87 -135.80 -34.33
CA GLU A 399 45.84 -136.71 -34.96
C GLU A 399 47.06 -136.97 -34.06
N SER A 400 47.48 -135.96 -33.30
CA SER A 400 48.53 -136.08 -32.29
C SER A 400 48.29 -135.07 -31.17
N ILE A 401 48.75 -135.40 -29.96
CA ILE A 401 48.72 -134.49 -28.81
C ILE A 401 50.17 -134.30 -28.37
N GLU A 402 50.64 -133.07 -28.49
CA GLU A 402 51.95 -132.67 -27.99
C GLU A 402 51.76 -131.76 -26.78
N GLU A 403 52.06 -132.31 -25.60
CA GLU A 403 51.99 -131.54 -24.37
C GLU A 403 53.18 -130.58 -24.30
N HIS A 404 52.90 -129.30 -24.51
CA HIS A 404 53.86 -128.25 -24.19
C HIS A 404 53.68 -127.89 -22.72
N ARG A 405 54.58 -128.37 -21.87
CA ARG A 405 54.75 -127.78 -20.53
C ARG A 405 55.21 -126.35 -20.72
N HIS A 406 54.27 -125.42 -20.72
CA HIS A 406 54.58 -124.03 -20.45
C HIS A 406 55.09 -123.97 -19.00
N GLU A 407 56.40 -123.83 -18.82
CA GLU A 407 56.95 -123.25 -17.60
C GLU A 407 56.41 -121.82 -17.52
N HIS A 408 55.44 -121.63 -16.62
CA HIS A 408 54.98 -120.32 -16.19
C HIS A 408 55.15 -120.19 -14.68
#